data_AF-A0A8S4SE38-F1
#
_entry.id   AF-A0A8S4SE38-F1
#
_cell.length_a   1.000
_cell.length_b   1.000
_cell.length_c   1.000
_cell.angle_alpha   90.00
_cell.angle_beta   90.00
_cell.angle_gamma   90.00
#
_symmetry.space_group_name_H-M   'P 1'
#
loop_
_entity.id
_entity.type
_entity.pdbx_description
1 polymer ?
#
loop_
_entity_poly.entity_id
_entity_poly.type
_entity_poly.pdbx_seq_one_letter_code
_entity_poly.pdbx_strand_id
1 'polypeptide(L)' 'IWCGNSTTGALKSKMVEGVHSPNKIRVIGTLSNTKEFADAWKCPVGSAMNPEHKCVLW' A
#
# COMPACT_ATOMS: atom_id res chain seq x y z
N ILE A 1 -0.51 -9.92 9.94
CA ILE A 1 0.26 -8.76 10.45
C ILE A 1 -0.51 -7.45 10.30
N TRP A 2 -0.87 -7.00 9.08
CA TRP A 2 -1.50 -5.68 8.86
C TRP A 2 -3.03 -5.66 8.71
N CYS A 3 -3.68 -6.82 8.78
CA CYS A 3 -5.14 -6.88 8.76
C CYS A 3 -5.70 -6.20 10.02
N GLY A 4 -6.59 -5.24 9.85
CA GLY A 4 -7.23 -4.52 10.95
C GLY A 4 -8.13 -3.41 10.45
N ASN A 5 -9.09 -3.02 11.29
CA ASN A 5 -10.01 -1.92 11.03
C ASN A 5 -9.81 -0.81 12.06
N SER A 6 -10.25 0.41 11.74
CA SER A 6 -10.22 1.55 12.66
C SER A 6 -11.51 2.33 12.54
N THR A 7 -12.00 2.88 13.66
CA THR A 7 -13.13 3.81 13.62
C THR A 7 -12.75 5.05 12.82
N THR A 8 -13.74 5.74 12.26
CA THR A 8 -13.51 6.94 11.44
C THR A 8 -12.77 8.04 12.21
N GLY A 9 -13.09 8.24 13.50
CA GLY A 9 -12.39 9.19 14.37
C GLY A 9 -10.92 8.82 14.58
N ALA A 10 -10.64 7.55 14.91
CA ALA A 10 -9.27 7.07 15.09
C ALA A 10 -8.46 7.11 13.79
N LEU A 11 -9.09 6.82 12.64
CA LEU A 11 -8.43 6.93 11.34
C LEU A 11 -8.07 8.38 11.02
N LYS A 12 -8.96 9.34 11.31
CA LYS A 12 -8.68 10.77 11.14
C LYS A 12 -7.52 11.26 12.00
N SER A 13 -7.54 10.95 13.31
CA SER A 13 -6.42 11.32 14.21
C SER A 13 -5.10 10.70 13.72
N LYS A 14 -5.09 9.40 13.36
CA LYS A 14 -3.89 8.76 12.80
C LYS A 14 -3.41 9.38 11.49
N MET A 15 -4.29 9.90 10.66
CA MET A 15 -3.92 10.52 9.39
C MET A 15 -3.32 11.91 9.58
N VAL A 16 -3.73 12.64 10.62
CA VAL A 16 -3.26 14.01 10.91
C VAL A 16 -2.02 13.99 11.80
N GLU A 17 -2.01 13.14 12.82
CA GLU A 17 -0.99 13.12 13.88
C GLU A 17 0.01 11.97 13.71
N GLY A 18 -0.33 10.95 12.94
CA GLY A 18 0.48 9.75 12.79
C GLY A 18 1.62 9.94 11.79
N VAL A 19 2.77 9.34 12.13
CA VAL A 19 3.95 9.28 11.24
C VAL A 19 3.91 8.11 10.26
N HIS A 20 2.92 7.22 10.39
CA HIS A 20 2.78 6.02 9.59
C HIS A 20 1.54 6.11 8.70
N SER A 21 1.65 5.64 7.46
CA SER A 21 0.48 5.47 6.59
C SER A 21 -0.51 4.46 7.19
N PRO A 22 -1.83 4.58 6.90
CA PRO A 22 -2.82 3.59 7.34
C PRO A 22 -2.49 2.18 6.84
N ASN A 23 -2.82 1.15 7.63
CA ASN A 23 -2.45 -0.24 7.35
C ASN A 23 -2.79 -0.71 5.93
N LYS A 24 -4.00 -0.38 5.43
CA LYS A 24 -4.42 -0.73 4.06
C LYS A 24 -3.48 -0.13 3.00
N ILE A 25 -3.08 1.13 3.18
CA ILE A 25 -2.19 1.84 2.27
C ILE A 25 -0.77 1.30 2.36
N ARG A 26 -0.30 0.93 3.56
CA ARG A 26 1.00 0.28 3.74
C ARG A 26 1.11 -1.00 2.91
N VAL A 27 0.07 -1.83 2.90
CA VAL A 27 0.06 -3.08 2.13
C VAL A 27 -0.02 -2.79 0.63
N ILE A 28 -1.01 -2.01 0.19
CA ILE A 28 -1.22 -1.76 -1.24
C ILE A 28 -0.03 -1.01 -1.84
N GLY A 29 0.39 0.10 -1.24
CA GLY A 29 1.44 0.95 -1.79
C GLY A 29 2.80 0.27 -1.89
N THR A 30 3.17 -0.56 -0.91
CA THR A 30 4.44 -1.30 -0.98
C THR A 30 4.39 -2.38 -2.05
N LEU A 31 3.35 -3.22 -2.05
CA LEU A 31 3.23 -4.33 -3.00
C LEU A 31 3.06 -3.85 -4.45
N SER A 32 2.35 -2.74 -4.70
CA SER A 32 2.24 -2.14 -6.03
C SER A 32 3.61 -1.69 -6.58
N ASN A 33 4.53 -1.28 -5.71
CA ASN A 33 5.89 -0.87 -6.09
C ASN A 33 6.87 -2.04 -6.25
N THR A 34 6.50 -3.24 -5.81
CA THR A 34 7.36 -4.43 -5.90
C THR A 34 7.11 -5.16 -7.23
N LYS A 35 8.17 -5.46 -7.99
CA LYS A 35 8.03 -6.18 -9.27
C LYS A 35 7.75 -7.67 -9.02
N GLU A 36 8.43 -8.24 -8.05
CA GLU A 36 8.37 -9.66 -7.69
C GLU A 36 6.97 -10.06 -7.26
N PHE A 37 6.26 -9.15 -6.56
CA PHE A 37 4.85 -9.34 -6.22
C PHE A 37 3.97 -9.38 -7.48
N ALA A 38 4.15 -8.44 -8.41
CA ALA A 38 3.38 -8.45 -9.64
C ALA A 38 3.63 -9.72 -10.48
N ASP A 39 4.87 -10.21 -10.53
CA ASP A 39 5.24 -11.40 -11.29
C ASP A 39 4.60 -12.67 -10.69
N ALA A 40 4.73 -12.88 -9.38
CA ALA A 40 4.24 -14.08 -8.73
C ALA A 40 2.70 -14.16 -8.70
N TRP A 41 2.02 -13.01 -8.76
CA TRP A 41 0.55 -12.93 -8.85
C TRP A 41 0.06 -12.66 -10.27
N LYS A 42 0.97 -12.62 -11.26
CA LYS A 42 0.69 -12.38 -12.68
C LYS A 42 -0.17 -11.14 -12.92
N CYS A 43 0.07 -10.07 -12.16
CA CYS A 43 -0.65 -8.82 -12.30
C CYS A 43 -0.29 -8.14 -13.63
N PRO A 44 -1.25 -7.84 -14.52
CA PRO A 44 -0.96 -7.16 -15.78
C PRO A 44 -0.45 -5.75 -15.53
N VAL A 45 0.43 -5.27 -16.41
CA VAL A 45 0.95 -3.90 -16.36
C VAL A 45 -0.21 -2.91 -16.47
N GLY A 46 -0.19 -1.87 -15.64
CA GLY A 46 -1.25 -0.86 -15.55
C GLY A 46 -2.39 -1.23 -14.59
N SER A 47 -2.42 -2.45 -14.03
CA SER A 47 -3.36 -2.78 -12.97
C SER A 47 -3.03 -2.05 -11.67
N ALA A 48 -4.01 -1.93 -10.76
CA ALA A 48 -3.83 -1.21 -9.50
C ALA A 48 -2.66 -1.73 -8.64
N MET A 49 -2.35 -3.02 -8.74
CA MET A 49 -1.24 -3.66 -8.03
C MET A 49 0.03 -3.82 -8.89
N ASN A 50 0.03 -3.33 -10.13
CA ASN A 50 1.21 -3.29 -10.99
C ASN A 50 1.21 -2.04 -11.89
N PRO A 51 1.32 -0.83 -11.30
CA PRO A 51 1.44 0.41 -12.06
C PRO A 51 2.72 0.43 -12.89
N GLU A 52 2.69 1.15 -14.00
CA GLU A 52 3.85 1.35 -14.88
C GLU A 52 4.99 2.10 -14.17
N HIS A 53 4.63 3.11 -13.37
CA HIS A 53 5.58 3.86 -12.57
C HIS A 53 5.68 3.28 -11.16
N LYS A 54 6.84 2.72 -10.83
CA LYS A 54 7.16 2.20 -9.49
C LYS A 54 8.19 3.11 -8.82
N CYS A 55 7.98 3.40 -7.54
CA CYS A 55 8.91 4.19 -6.73
C CYS A 55 9.95 3.26 -6.09
N VAL A 56 11.23 3.47 -6.41
CA VAL A 56 12.37 2.74 -5.82
C VAL A 56 13.39 3.78 -5.35
N LEU A 57 13.82 3.69 -4.09
CA LEU A 57 14.70 4.69 -3.47
C LEU A 57 16.03 4.11 -2.96
N TRP A 58 16.07 2.81 -2.67
CA TRP A 58 17.22 2.12 -2.07
C TRP A 58 17.85 1.18 -3.09
#